data_AF-A0A951F4Q1-F1
#
_entry.id   AF-A0A951F4Q1-F1
#
_cell.length_a   1.000
_cell.length_b   1.000
_cell.length_c   1.000
_cell.angle_alpha   90.00
_cell.angle_beta   90.00
_cell.angle_gamma   90.00
#
_symmetry.space_group_name_H-M   'P 1'
#
loop_
_entity.id
_entity.type
_entity.pdbx_description
1 polymer ?
#
loop_
_entity_poly.entity_id
_entity_poly.type
_entity_poly.pdbx_seq_one_letter_code
_entity_poly.pdbx_strand_id
1 'polypeptide(L)'
;MVAPHPNPTARHPSLYTSSNYPTAQPTQPDSLSNILSSSKSDSLRILPLLSSATEIIHALGLGSFQIGRSHECDYPPTVLNLPVCTRPAIPVSGSSAEIDALVKARLASALSIYEVDSALIRQLRPTHIITQTQCKVCAVSLEDVERAVRVEIGIDAQVVTLEPYSLSDVWQDIRRIAAAVGQPERGEQLLASLEQRMDSIRRRAPIRAPRPRVAAIEWLEPLMAGGNWVPELIEMAGGENLFGAPGMHSHG
;
A
#
# COMPACT_ATOMS: atom_id res chain seq x y z
N MET A 1 -68.22 -35.65 -27.30
CA MET A 1 -68.14 -36.63 -28.41
C MET A 1 -67.29 -37.81 -27.94
N VAL A 2 -67.79 -39.01 -28.19
CA VAL A 2 -67.37 -40.32 -27.68
C VAL A 2 -66.14 -40.85 -28.45
N ALA A 3 -65.40 -41.76 -27.79
CA ALA A 3 -64.12 -42.40 -28.14
C ALA A 3 -64.08 -43.20 -29.47
N PRO A 4 -62.96 -43.87 -29.84
CA PRO A 4 -62.67 -45.21 -29.27
C PRO A 4 -61.19 -45.63 -29.12
N HIS A 5 -61.01 -46.66 -28.27
CA HIS A 5 -59.87 -47.58 -28.09
C HIS A 5 -59.52 -48.40 -29.35
N PRO A 6 -58.33 -49.06 -29.43
CA PRO A 6 -58.22 -50.47 -28.96
C PRO A 6 -56.89 -50.84 -28.26
N ASN A 7 -57.00 -51.82 -27.35
CA ASN A 7 -55.96 -52.70 -26.79
C ASN A 7 -55.98 -54.00 -27.63
N PRO A 8 -54.89 -54.77 -27.87
CA PRO A 8 -54.43 -55.82 -26.93
C PRO A 8 -52.89 -56.11 -27.08
N THR A 9 -52.13 -56.93 -26.33
CA THR A 9 -52.28 -58.27 -25.76
C THR A 9 -51.09 -58.60 -24.83
N ALA A 10 -51.40 -59.34 -23.75
CA ALA A 10 -50.63 -60.20 -22.84
C ALA A 10 -49.19 -60.68 -23.14
N ARG A 11 -48.35 -60.81 -22.09
CA ARG A 11 -47.94 -62.09 -21.42
C ARG A 11 -46.74 -61.90 -20.43
N HIS A 12 -47.02 -62.04 -19.13
CA HIS A 12 -46.38 -62.91 -18.09
C HIS A 12 -44.84 -63.05 -17.89
N PRO A 13 -44.37 -63.58 -16.72
CA PRO A 13 -43.51 -62.86 -15.76
C PRO A 13 -42.07 -63.38 -15.67
N SER A 14 -41.17 -62.62 -15.03
CA SER A 14 -40.04 -63.22 -14.29
C SER A 14 -39.52 -62.27 -13.20
N LEU A 15 -39.50 -62.80 -11.99
CA LEU A 15 -38.75 -62.33 -10.83
C LEU A 15 -37.25 -62.26 -11.18
N TYR A 16 -36.55 -61.21 -10.75
CA TYR A 16 -35.19 -61.29 -10.20
C TYR A 16 -34.90 -60.04 -9.35
N THR A 17 -34.47 -60.32 -8.12
CA THR A 17 -33.96 -59.41 -7.09
C THR A 17 -32.69 -58.67 -7.54
N SER A 18 -32.50 -57.40 -7.13
CA SER A 18 -31.30 -56.91 -6.40
C SER A 18 -31.21 -55.38 -6.33
N SER A 19 -31.18 -54.86 -5.10
CA SER A 19 -30.32 -53.76 -4.60
C SER A 19 -29.95 -52.61 -5.55
N ASN A 20 -30.67 -51.48 -5.45
CA ASN A 20 -30.20 -50.19 -5.94
C ASN A 20 -29.21 -49.58 -4.94
N TYR A 21 -27.91 -49.80 -5.14
CA TYR A 21 -26.87 -48.90 -4.65
C TYR A 21 -26.61 -47.85 -5.73
N PRO A 22 -26.62 -46.54 -5.42
CA PRO A 22 -26.13 -45.54 -6.37
C PRO A 22 -24.62 -45.71 -6.56
N THR A 23 -24.21 -45.93 -7.80
CA THR A 23 -22.81 -45.98 -8.23
C THR A 23 -22.12 -44.65 -7.91
N ALA A 24 -21.21 -44.66 -6.94
CA ALA A 24 -20.31 -43.54 -6.70
C ALA A 24 -19.45 -43.32 -7.95
N GLN A 25 -19.62 -42.16 -8.59
CA GLN A 25 -18.65 -41.70 -9.59
C GLN A 25 -17.31 -41.46 -8.88
N PRO A 26 -16.16 -41.80 -9.51
CA PRO A 26 -14.87 -41.46 -8.93
C PRO A 26 -14.74 -39.94 -8.91
N THR A 27 -14.66 -39.37 -7.72
CA THR A 27 -14.27 -37.96 -7.51
C THR A 27 -12.89 -37.78 -8.10
N GLN A 28 -12.78 -36.96 -9.16
CA GLN A 28 -11.50 -36.45 -9.62
C GLN A 28 -10.77 -35.80 -8.44
N PRO A 29 -9.46 -36.03 -8.24
CA PRO A 29 -8.74 -35.34 -7.19
C PRO A 29 -8.75 -33.84 -7.51
N ASP A 30 -9.29 -33.06 -6.58
CA ASP A 30 -9.25 -31.60 -6.61
C ASP A 30 -7.82 -31.16 -6.96
N SER A 31 -7.70 -30.41 -8.05
CA SER A 31 -6.45 -29.98 -8.62
C SER A 31 -5.58 -29.30 -7.56
N LEU A 32 -4.35 -29.77 -7.40
CA LEU A 32 -3.31 -29.21 -6.50
C LEU A 32 -3.14 -27.68 -6.67
N SER A 33 -3.53 -27.11 -7.81
CA SER A 33 -3.56 -25.67 -8.09
C SER A 33 -4.51 -24.88 -7.17
N ASN A 34 -5.65 -25.43 -6.74
CA ASN A 34 -6.59 -24.72 -5.86
C ASN A 34 -6.11 -24.70 -4.40
N ILE A 35 -5.39 -25.75 -3.97
CA ILE A 35 -4.79 -25.82 -2.62
C ILE A 35 -3.57 -24.88 -2.52
N LEU A 36 -2.80 -24.73 -3.60
CA LEU A 36 -1.65 -23.81 -3.67
C LEU A 36 -2.05 -22.33 -3.85
N SER A 37 -3.23 -22.04 -4.42
CA SER A 37 -3.74 -20.67 -4.54
C SER A 37 -4.35 -20.16 -3.21
N SER A 38 -4.99 -21.05 -2.44
CA SER A 38 -5.57 -20.73 -1.13
C SER A 38 -4.52 -20.44 -0.05
N SER A 39 -3.30 -21.01 -0.14
CA SER A 39 -2.28 -20.87 0.91
C SER A 39 -1.48 -19.56 0.87
N LYS A 40 -1.48 -18.85 -0.27
CA LYS A 40 -0.66 -17.63 -0.44
C LYS A 40 -1.27 -16.41 0.25
N SER A 41 -2.60 -16.29 0.23
CA SER A 41 -3.34 -15.16 0.85
C SER A 41 -3.32 -15.19 2.38
N ASP A 42 -3.33 -16.38 3.00
CA ASP A 42 -3.30 -16.53 4.47
C ASP A 42 -1.91 -16.24 5.08
N SER A 43 -0.91 -15.95 4.24
CA SER A 43 0.47 -15.64 4.66
C SER A 43 0.84 -14.15 4.57
N LEU A 44 0.00 -13.30 3.97
CA LEU A 44 0.34 -11.91 3.72
C LEU A 44 0.22 -11.06 5.00
N ARG A 45 1.33 -10.44 5.42
CA ARG A 45 1.43 -9.64 6.64
C ARG A 45 2.27 -8.40 6.34
N ILE A 46 1.60 -7.27 6.17
CA ILE A 46 2.20 -6.05 5.68
C ILE A 46 2.44 -5.10 6.86
N LEU A 47 3.67 -4.60 6.97
CA LEU A 47 4.05 -3.59 7.94
C LEU A 47 4.52 -2.31 7.19
N PRO A 48 3.64 -1.32 6.98
CA PRO A 48 4.05 0.00 6.54
C PRO A 48 4.69 0.78 7.69
N LEU A 49 5.85 1.39 7.44
CA LEU A 49 6.56 2.25 8.38
C LEU A 49 6.46 3.75 8.02
N LEU A 50 5.52 4.10 7.14
CA LEU A 50 5.17 5.48 6.78
C LEU A 50 3.68 5.62 6.44
N SER A 51 3.14 6.83 6.64
CA SER A 51 1.71 7.13 6.49
C SER A 51 1.23 6.91 5.05
N SER A 52 1.95 7.41 4.05
CA SER A 52 1.55 7.24 2.64
C SER A 52 1.48 5.77 2.21
N ALA A 53 2.40 4.91 2.67
CA ALA A 53 2.35 3.48 2.41
C ALA A 53 1.11 2.83 3.04
N THR A 54 0.74 3.26 4.26
CA THR A 54 -0.49 2.81 4.94
C THR A 54 -1.71 3.15 4.09
N GLU A 55 -1.81 4.39 3.62
CA GLU A 55 -2.92 4.82 2.77
C GLU A 55 -2.98 4.07 1.44
N ILE A 56 -1.83 3.83 0.81
CA ILE A 56 -1.76 3.05 -0.44
C ILE A 56 -2.22 1.62 -0.23
N ILE A 57 -1.77 0.93 0.83
CA ILE A 57 -2.22 -0.43 1.17
C ILE A 57 -3.74 -0.47 1.30
N HIS A 58 -4.32 0.50 2.00
CA HIS A 58 -5.77 0.59 2.17
C HIS A 58 -6.50 0.92 0.87
N ALA A 59 -5.96 1.81 0.04
CA ALA A 59 -6.52 2.14 -1.27
C ALA A 59 -6.47 0.96 -2.25
N LEU A 60 -5.47 0.08 -2.12
CA LEU A 60 -5.38 -1.20 -2.84
C LEU A 60 -6.35 -2.27 -2.30
N GLY A 61 -7.15 -1.96 -1.27
CA GLY A 61 -8.05 -2.92 -0.63
C GLY A 61 -7.31 -4.04 0.12
N LEU A 62 -6.10 -3.75 0.62
CA LEU A 62 -5.23 -4.70 1.33
C LEU A 62 -5.11 -4.40 2.83
N GLY A 63 -5.91 -3.46 3.36
CA GLY A 63 -5.85 -3.05 4.76
C GLY A 63 -6.06 -4.18 5.77
N SER A 64 -6.79 -5.25 5.42
CA SER A 64 -6.96 -6.44 6.28
C SER A 64 -5.66 -7.22 6.51
N PHE A 65 -4.65 -7.03 5.66
CA PHE A 65 -3.34 -7.66 5.80
C PHE A 65 -2.34 -6.78 6.56
N GLN A 66 -2.73 -5.57 6.95
CA GLN A 66 -1.88 -4.70 7.74
C GLN A 66 -1.85 -5.16 9.20
N ILE A 67 -0.65 -5.37 9.72
CA ILE A 67 -0.42 -5.99 11.04
C ILE A 67 0.24 -5.05 12.06
N GLY A 68 0.65 -3.86 11.64
CA GLY A 68 1.29 -2.84 12.46
C GLY A 68 1.41 -1.54 11.68
N ARG A 69 1.94 -0.50 12.33
CA ARG A 69 2.08 0.83 11.74
C ARG A 69 3.25 1.62 12.33
N SER A 70 3.64 2.71 11.68
CA SER A 70 4.44 3.76 12.33
C SER A 70 3.58 4.56 13.32
N HIS A 71 4.21 5.33 14.20
CA HIS A 71 3.50 6.24 15.11
C HIS A 71 2.70 7.34 14.40
N GLU A 72 3.07 7.68 13.16
CA GLU A 72 2.45 8.75 12.37
C GLU A 72 1.27 8.27 11.51
N CYS A 73 1.10 6.96 11.31
CA CYS A 73 0.00 6.46 10.49
C CYS A 73 -1.32 6.55 11.26
N ASP A 74 -2.22 7.44 10.87
CA ASP A 74 -3.50 7.69 11.56
C ASP A 74 -4.72 7.51 10.64
N TYR A 75 -4.51 7.28 9.35
CA TYR A 75 -5.56 7.10 8.34
C TYR A 75 -5.42 5.78 7.56
N PRO A 76 -6.54 5.08 7.24
CA PRO A 76 -7.89 5.35 7.75
C PRO A 76 -7.99 5.10 9.26
N PRO A 77 -8.94 5.69 10.00
CA PRO A 77 -8.98 5.64 11.47
C PRO A 77 -8.90 4.23 12.09
N THR A 78 -9.29 3.21 11.34
CA THR A 78 -9.17 1.80 11.74
C THR A 78 -7.74 1.37 12.04
N VAL A 79 -6.71 2.00 11.45
CA VAL A 79 -5.30 1.66 11.66
C VAL A 79 -4.81 2.03 13.07
N LEU A 80 -5.53 2.91 13.78
CA LEU A 80 -5.22 3.26 15.17
C LEU A 80 -5.33 2.07 16.12
N ASN A 81 -6.07 1.02 15.72
CA ASN A 81 -6.18 -0.24 16.47
C ASN A 81 -4.98 -1.18 16.26
N LEU A 82 -4.06 -0.86 15.34
CA LEU A 82 -2.88 -1.68 15.06
C LEU A 82 -1.72 -1.31 15.99
N PRO A 83 -0.84 -2.28 16.32
CA PRO A 83 0.36 -2.02 17.09
C PRO A 83 1.27 -0.98 16.42
N VAL A 84 1.83 -0.09 17.24
CA VAL A 84 2.76 0.96 16.81
C VAL A 84 4.19 0.43 16.92
N CYS A 85 4.90 0.34 15.80
CA CYS A 85 6.23 -0.26 15.71
C CYS A 85 7.38 0.75 15.72
N THR A 86 7.08 2.06 15.75
CA THR A 86 8.10 3.10 15.79
C THR A 86 7.72 4.21 16.77
N ARG A 87 8.70 5.00 17.21
CA ARG A 87 8.47 6.20 18.03
C ARG A 87 9.44 7.31 17.66
N PRO A 88 9.11 8.59 17.89
CA PRO A 88 10.07 9.68 17.73
C PRO A 88 11.27 9.48 18.65
N ALA A 89 12.48 9.69 18.13
CA ALA A 89 13.70 9.77 18.94
C ALA A 89 13.93 11.19 19.49
N ILE A 90 13.27 12.20 18.89
CA ILE A 90 13.27 13.60 19.33
C ILE A 90 11.91 13.98 19.94
N PRO A 91 11.88 14.91 20.90
CA PRO A 91 10.64 15.58 21.27
C PRO A 91 10.03 16.26 20.04
N VAL A 92 8.77 15.96 19.74
CA VAL A 92 7.98 16.60 18.67
C VAL A 92 7.16 17.78 19.18
N SER A 93 7.45 18.24 20.39
CA SER A 93 6.89 19.44 21.01
C SER A 93 7.92 20.58 20.92
N GLY A 94 7.57 21.68 20.28
CA GLY A 94 8.46 22.84 20.15
C GLY A 94 8.15 23.67 18.89
N SER A 95 8.91 24.74 18.70
CA SER A 95 8.92 25.53 17.47
C SER A 95 9.63 24.81 16.32
N SER A 96 9.39 25.21 15.07
CA SER A 96 10.07 24.61 13.91
C SER A 96 11.59 24.79 13.97
N ALA A 97 12.08 25.90 14.52
CA ALA A 97 13.51 26.15 14.71
C ALA A 97 14.13 25.19 15.73
N GLU A 98 13.45 24.94 16.85
CA GLU A 98 13.92 23.98 17.86
C GLU A 98 13.94 22.55 17.31
N ILE A 99 12.89 22.16 16.58
CA ILE A 99 12.82 20.84 15.94
C ILE A 99 13.91 20.70 14.86
N ASP A 100 14.12 21.72 14.02
CA ASP A 100 15.17 21.73 12.98
C ASP A 100 16.57 21.58 13.60
N ALA A 101 16.85 22.29 14.69
CA ALA A 101 18.12 22.16 15.41
C ALA A 101 18.33 20.74 15.97
N LEU A 102 17.29 20.13 16.54
CA LEU A 102 17.33 18.75 17.07
C LEU A 102 17.52 17.71 15.97
N VAL A 103 16.81 17.87 14.85
CA VAL A 103 16.95 17.03 13.66
C VAL A 103 18.37 17.12 13.14
N LYS A 104 18.89 18.33 12.90
CA LYS A 104 20.28 18.56 12.45
C LYS A 104 21.32 17.95 13.39
N ALA A 105 21.15 18.10 14.70
CA ALA A 105 22.09 17.54 15.69
C ALA A 105 22.14 16.01 15.65
N ARG A 106 20.99 15.34 15.51
CA ARG A 106 20.94 13.87 15.38
C ARG A 106 21.51 13.38 14.07
N LEU A 107 21.19 14.05 12.97
CA LEU A 107 21.71 13.72 11.64
C LEU A 107 23.24 13.87 11.59
N ALA A 108 23.79 14.93 12.20
CA ALA A 108 25.23 15.12 12.34
C ALA A 108 25.91 14.00 13.15
N SER A 109 25.15 13.33 14.02
CA SER A 109 25.60 12.18 14.82
C SER A 109 25.29 10.82 14.15
N ALA A 110 24.79 10.82 12.91
CA ALA A 110 24.31 9.62 12.19
C ALA A 110 23.27 8.80 12.97
N LEU A 111 22.53 9.44 13.88
CA LEU A 111 21.47 8.80 14.64
C LEU A 111 20.14 8.98 13.91
N SER A 112 19.36 7.90 13.84
CA SER A 112 17.99 7.96 13.35
C SER A 112 17.16 8.93 14.19
N ILE A 113 16.28 9.68 13.53
CA ILE A 113 15.28 10.55 14.18
C ILE A 113 14.07 9.75 14.71
N TYR A 114 14.00 8.47 14.39
CA TYR A 114 12.99 7.53 14.86
C TYR A 114 13.63 6.28 15.47
N GLU A 115 12.94 5.69 16.43
CA GLU A 115 13.29 4.39 16.99
C GLU A 115 12.33 3.32 16.49
N VAL A 116 12.86 2.13 16.22
CA VAL A 116 12.13 0.97 15.71
C VAL A 116 12.04 -0.09 16.80
N ASP A 117 10.84 -0.59 17.09
CA ASP A 117 10.65 -1.68 18.06
C ASP A 117 10.89 -3.05 17.39
N SER A 118 12.16 -3.45 17.37
CA SER A 118 12.59 -4.73 16.78
C SER A 118 12.01 -5.97 17.49
N ALA A 119 11.61 -5.87 18.76
CA ALA A 119 11.00 -6.99 19.49
C ALA A 119 9.55 -7.18 19.03
N LEU A 120 8.78 -6.09 18.95
CA LEU A 120 7.42 -6.11 18.43
C LEU A 120 7.40 -6.54 16.95
N ILE A 121 8.28 -6.00 16.11
CA ILE A 121 8.35 -6.38 14.69
C ILE A 121 8.63 -7.87 14.53
N ARG A 122 9.54 -8.45 15.33
CA ARG A 122 9.76 -9.90 15.38
C ARG A 122 8.50 -10.67 15.74
N GLN A 123 7.79 -10.24 16.79
CA GLN A 123 6.54 -10.89 17.21
C GLN A 123 5.48 -10.83 16.12
N LEU A 124 5.41 -9.70 15.42
CA LEU A 124 4.49 -9.48 14.31
C LEU A 124 4.89 -10.20 13.03
N ARG A 125 6.10 -10.80 12.92
CA ARG A 125 6.65 -11.54 11.75
C ARG A 125 6.11 -11.05 10.38
N PRO A 126 6.30 -9.77 10.00
CA PRO A 126 5.85 -9.28 8.70
C PRO A 126 6.46 -10.11 7.57
N THR A 127 5.72 -10.27 6.48
CA THR A 127 6.27 -10.78 5.23
C THR A 127 6.75 -9.66 4.32
N HIS A 128 6.18 -8.46 4.49
CA HIS A 128 6.56 -7.26 3.75
C HIS A 128 6.71 -6.08 4.70
N ILE A 129 7.83 -5.35 4.58
CA ILE A 129 8.04 -4.07 5.26
C ILE A 129 8.11 -2.99 4.19
N ILE A 130 7.25 -1.98 4.29
CA ILE A 130 7.25 -0.86 3.35
C ILE A 130 7.87 0.36 4.06
N THR A 131 8.93 0.90 3.48
CA THR A 131 9.69 2.03 4.01
C THR A 131 10.07 3.01 2.89
N GLN A 132 10.80 4.08 3.20
CA GLN A 132 11.17 5.13 2.25
C GLN A 132 12.67 5.45 2.33
N THR A 133 13.29 5.74 1.18
CA THR A 133 14.71 6.10 1.05
C THR A 133 14.93 7.55 0.60
N GLN A 134 13.88 8.37 0.55
CA GLN A 134 13.89 9.72 -0.03
C GLN A 134 14.76 10.74 0.73
N CYS A 135 15.11 10.48 1.99
CA CYS A 135 15.94 11.41 2.76
C CYS A 135 17.43 11.10 2.53
N LYS A 136 18.11 11.91 1.70
CA LYS A 136 19.56 11.85 1.43
C LYS A 136 20.46 11.90 2.67
N VAL A 137 19.91 12.23 3.83
CA VAL A 137 20.66 12.29 5.09
C VAL A 137 20.92 10.90 5.68
N CYS A 138 20.19 9.89 5.23
CA CYS A 138 20.53 8.49 5.44
C CYS A 138 20.89 7.89 4.07
N ALA A 139 22.14 8.05 3.64
CA ALA A 139 22.70 7.36 2.47
C ALA A 139 22.84 5.85 2.75
N VAL A 140 21.72 5.21 3.08
CA VAL A 140 21.61 3.79 3.42
C VAL A 140 21.04 3.12 2.18
N SER A 141 21.80 2.20 1.60
CA SER A 141 21.35 1.44 0.44
C SER A 141 20.17 0.53 0.83
N LEU A 142 19.35 0.12 -0.15
CA LEU A 142 18.33 -0.91 0.09
C LEU A 142 18.96 -2.17 0.71
N GLU A 143 20.14 -2.56 0.23
CA GLU A 143 20.88 -3.72 0.74
C GLU A 143 21.23 -3.58 2.23
N ASP A 144 21.58 -2.38 2.68
CA ASP A 144 21.84 -2.10 4.10
C ASP A 144 20.57 -2.19 4.94
N VAL A 145 19.44 -1.70 4.44
CA VAL A 145 18.14 -1.83 5.12
C VAL A 145 17.73 -3.30 5.21
N GLU A 146 17.81 -4.05 4.11
CA GLU A 146 17.52 -5.49 4.09
C GLU A 146 18.45 -6.26 5.03
N ARG A 147 19.74 -5.91 5.03
CA ARG A 147 20.72 -6.49 5.95
C ARG A 147 20.38 -6.17 7.40
N ALA A 148 19.98 -4.95 7.74
CA ALA A 148 19.58 -4.58 9.09
C ALA A 148 18.32 -5.33 9.53
N VAL A 149 17.30 -5.44 8.67
CA VAL A 149 16.09 -6.23 8.94
C VAL A 149 16.44 -7.70 9.18
N ARG A 150 17.33 -8.29 8.37
CA ARG A 150 17.72 -9.69 8.51
C ARG A 150 18.62 -9.95 9.72
N VAL A 151 19.60 -9.09 9.97
CA VAL A 151 20.66 -9.32 10.98
C VAL A 151 20.26 -8.80 12.35
N GLU A 152 19.71 -7.58 12.43
CA GLU A 152 19.42 -6.91 13.70
C GLU A 152 18.01 -7.26 14.20
N ILE A 153 17.03 -7.28 13.30
CA ILE A 153 15.66 -7.69 13.66
C ILE A 153 15.52 -9.21 13.60
N GLY A 154 16.25 -9.93 12.73
CA GLY A 154 16.21 -11.39 12.71
C GLY A 154 14.96 -11.95 12.02
N ILE A 155 14.45 -11.26 11.00
CA ILE A 155 13.28 -11.70 10.21
C ILE A 155 13.61 -11.74 8.72
N ASP A 156 12.89 -12.59 8.00
CA ASP A 156 12.95 -12.70 6.54
C ASP A 156 11.69 -12.05 5.95
N ALA A 157 11.77 -10.75 5.73
CA ALA A 157 10.69 -9.94 5.16
C ALA A 157 11.20 -9.25 3.89
N GLN A 158 10.35 -9.19 2.86
CA GLN A 158 10.65 -8.39 1.68
C GLN A 158 10.56 -6.90 2.05
N VAL A 159 11.66 -6.17 1.84
CA VAL A 159 11.67 -4.71 2.04
C VAL A 159 11.27 -4.04 0.73
N VAL A 160 10.26 -3.17 0.81
CA VAL A 160 9.78 -2.36 -0.32
C VAL A 160 10.09 -0.91 -0.01
N THR A 161 10.98 -0.30 -0.80
CA THR A 161 11.36 1.12 -0.66
C THR A 161 10.59 2.00 -1.62
N LEU A 162 10.12 3.13 -1.09
CA LEU A 162 9.44 4.19 -1.82
C LEU A 162 10.36 5.41 -1.93
N GLU A 163 10.28 6.13 -3.05
CA GLU A 163 11.13 7.31 -3.27
C GLU A 163 10.49 8.35 -4.22
N PRO A 164 9.34 8.95 -3.85
CA PRO A 164 8.57 9.75 -4.80
C PRO A 164 8.97 11.22 -4.88
N TYR A 165 9.67 11.63 -5.94
CA TYR A 165 10.01 13.04 -6.19
C TYR A 165 8.97 13.77 -7.04
N SER A 166 8.22 13.05 -7.86
CA SER A 166 7.18 13.57 -8.74
C SER A 166 5.88 12.80 -8.56
N LEU A 167 4.78 13.30 -9.12
CA LEU A 167 3.52 12.55 -9.16
C LEU A 167 3.70 11.22 -9.90
N SER A 168 4.54 11.22 -10.95
CA SER A 168 4.84 9.99 -11.69
C SER A 168 5.51 8.92 -10.82
N ASP A 169 6.33 9.34 -9.85
CA ASP A 169 6.97 8.41 -8.92
C ASP A 169 5.97 7.89 -7.88
N VAL A 170 5.00 8.71 -7.44
CA VAL A 170 3.89 8.23 -6.60
C VAL A 170 3.11 7.11 -7.31
N TRP A 171 2.87 7.23 -8.62
CA TRP A 171 2.22 6.17 -9.40
C TRP A 171 3.08 4.91 -9.46
N GLN A 172 4.39 5.06 -9.65
CA GLN A 172 5.33 3.94 -9.64
C GLN A 172 5.40 3.26 -8.27
N ASP A 173 5.34 4.01 -7.18
CA ASP A 173 5.32 3.49 -5.82
C ASP A 173 4.06 2.65 -5.56
N ILE A 174 2.89 3.09 -6.04
CA ILE A 174 1.65 2.28 -6.00
C ILE A 174 1.84 0.96 -6.75
N ARG A 175 2.41 0.99 -7.97
CA ARG A 175 2.71 -0.22 -8.74
C ARG A 175 3.69 -1.13 -8.00
N ARG A 176 4.74 -0.55 -7.40
CA ARG A 176 5.78 -1.29 -6.68
C ARG A 176 5.19 -2.03 -5.49
N ILE A 177 4.35 -1.37 -4.70
CA ILE A 177 3.64 -2.01 -3.57
C ILE A 177 2.74 -3.13 -4.09
N ALA A 178 1.90 -2.85 -5.08
CA ALA A 178 0.96 -3.82 -5.65
C ALA A 178 1.69 -5.06 -6.22
N ALA A 179 2.80 -4.87 -6.93
CA ALA A 179 3.61 -5.95 -7.48
C ALA A 179 4.30 -6.78 -6.38
N ALA A 180 4.87 -6.12 -5.36
CA ALA A 180 5.55 -6.80 -4.26
C ALA A 180 4.61 -7.76 -3.52
N VAL A 181 3.39 -7.33 -3.25
CA VAL A 181 2.36 -8.16 -2.57
C VAL A 181 1.63 -9.12 -3.51
N GLY A 182 2.06 -9.23 -4.78
CA GLY A 182 1.51 -10.17 -5.77
C GLY A 182 0.11 -9.82 -6.27
N GLN A 183 -0.26 -8.53 -6.29
CA GLN A 183 -1.58 -8.03 -6.72
C GLN A 183 -1.45 -6.86 -7.74
N PRO A 184 -0.67 -7.01 -8.83
CA PRO A 184 -0.40 -5.91 -9.76
C PRO A 184 -1.68 -5.34 -10.41
N GLU A 185 -2.70 -6.16 -10.65
CA GLU A 185 -3.97 -5.71 -11.26
C GLU A 185 -4.69 -4.69 -10.37
N ARG A 186 -4.59 -4.82 -9.04
CA ARG A 186 -5.16 -3.85 -8.10
C ARG A 186 -4.44 -2.50 -8.19
N GLY A 187 -3.13 -2.52 -8.46
CA GLY A 187 -2.32 -1.33 -8.70
C GLY A 187 -2.83 -0.56 -9.92
N GLU A 188 -2.96 -1.22 -11.06
CA GLU A 188 -3.44 -0.56 -12.29
C GLU A 188 -4.89 -0.06 -12.16
N GLN A 189 -5.76 -0.81 -11.48
CA GLN A 189 -7.13 -0.36 -11.20
C GLN A 189 -7.17 0.91 -10.34
N LEU A 190 -6.35 0.95 -9.27
CA LEU A 190 -6.24 2.13 -8.42
C LEU A 190 -5.71 3.33 -9.20
N LEU A 191 -4.67 3.14 -10.02
CA LEU A 191 -4.09 4.21 -10.82
C LEU A 191 -5.07 4.78 -11.83
N ALA A 192 -5.79 3.93 -12.57
CA ALA A 192 -6.83 4.38 -13.50
C ALA A 192 -7.88 5.25 -12.78
N SER A 193 -8.28 4.87 -11.56
CA SER A 193 -9.20 5.66 -10.75
C SER A 193 -8.62 7.01 -10.30
N LEU A 194 -7.36 7.02 -9.85
CA LEU A 194 -6.68 8.24 -9.39
C LEU A 194 -6.43 9.21 -10.55
N GLU A 195 -5.96 8.73 -11.69
CA GLU A 195 -5.75 9.52 -12.91
C GLU A 195 -7.07 10.13 -13.40
N GLN A 196 -8.15 9.34 -13.45
CA GLN A 196 -9.47 9.85 -13.82
C GLN A 196 -9.95 10.95 -12.86
N ARG A 197 -9.70 10.81 -11.54
CA ARG A 197 -10.05 11.82 -10.54
C ARG A 197 -9.21 13.09 -10.72
N MET A 198 -7.92 12.97 -10.95
CA MET A 198 -7.03 14.11 -11.21
C MET A 198 -7.44 14.85 -12.49
N ASP A 199 -7.72 14.13 -13.57
CA ASP A 199 -8.19 14.72 -14.82
C ASP A 199 -9.51 15.48 -14.64
N SER A 200 -10.42 14.93 -13.83
CA SER A 200 -11.67 15.59 -13.47
C SER A 200 -11.43 16.89 -12.69
N ILE A 201 -10.44 16.92 -11.79
CA ILE A 201 -10.04 18.15 -11.07
C ILE A 201 -9.44 19.15 -12.06
N ARG A 202 -8.47 18.73 -12.88
CA ARG A 202 -7.80 19.57 -13.87
C ARG A 202 -8.77 20.21 -14.86
N ARG A 203 -9.78 19.48 -15.33
CA ARG A 203 -10.83 20.02 -16.22
C ARG A 203 -11.75 21.03 -15.56
N ARG A 204 -11.94 20.94 -14.23
CA ARG A 204 -12.76 21.89 -13.45
C ARG A 204 -11.96 23.09 -12.96
N ALA A 205 -10.63 22.99 -12.92
CA ALA A 205 -9.77 24.09 -12.52
C ALA A 205 -10.00 25.28 -13.47
N PRO A 206 -10.31 26.48 -12.94
CA PRO A 206 -10.57 27.63 -13.77
C PRO A 206 -9.29 28.02 -14.52
N ILE A 207 -9.33 27.97 -15.86
CA ILE A 207 -8.29 28.56 -16.70
C ILE A 207 -8.49 30.07 -16.65
N ARG A 208 -7.92 30.72 -15.64
CA ARG A 208 -7.99 32.17 -15.45
C ARG A 208 -6.69 32.81 -15.92
N ALA A 209 -6.82 33.93 -16.64
CA ALA A 209 -5.71 34.81 -16.98
C ALA A 209 -5.85 36.13 -16.20
N PRO A 210 -4.83 36.57 -15.43
CA PRO A 210 -3.63 35.80 -15.07
C PRO A 210 -3.94 34.64 -14.12
N ARG A 211 -3.06 33.63 -14.08
CA ARG A 211 -3.14 32.50 -13.14
C ARG A 211 -2.90 33.01 -11.71
N PRO A 212 -3.58 32.47 -10.67
CA PRO A 212 -3.27 32.79 -9.29
C PRO A 212 -1.83 32.37 -8.95
N ARG A 213 -1.03 33.29 -8.43
CA ARG A 213 0.34 33.01 -7.96
C ARG A 213 0.27 32.35 -6.58
N VAL A 214 0.90 31.19 -6.41
CA VAL A 214 0.80 30.35 -5.21
C VAL A 214 2.20 30.06 -4.64
N ALA A 215 2.37 30.32 -3.35
CA ALA A 215 3.51 29.86 -2.56
C ALA A 215 3.04 28.75 -1.62
N ALA A 216 3.61 27.55 -1.76
CA ALA A 216 3.41 26.45 -0.82
C ALA A 216 4.63 26.40 0.12
N ILE A 217 4.38 26.53 1.42
CA ILE A 217 5.41 26.52 2.46
C ILE A 217 5.23 25.26 3.31
N GLU A 218 6.28 24.47 3.44
CA GLU A 218 6.26 23.20 4.19
C GLU A 218 7.04 23.25 5.52
N TRP A 219 7.97 24.19 5.65
CA TRP A 219 8.71 24.43 6.90
C TRP A 219 8.83 25.93 7.14
N LEU A 220 8.67 26.37 8.39
CA LEU A 220 8.62 27.81 8.71
C LEU A 220 10.00 28.38 9.03
N GLU A 221 10.85 27.65 9.74
CA GLU A 221 12.18 28.12 10.16
C GLU A 221 13.21 26.98 10.10
N PRO A 222 14.14 26.98 9.13
CA PRO A 222 14.23 27.93 8.01
C PRO A 222 13.00 27.84 7.09
N LEU A 223 12.58 28.96 6.49
CA LEU A 223 11.43 28.94 5.59
C LEU A 223 11.75 28.03 4.39
N MET A 224 10.96 26.99 4.16
CA MET A 224 11.15 26.07 3.02
C MET A 224 9.91 26.00 2.15
N ALA A 225 10.13 26.19 0.85
CA ALA A 225 9.10 26.00 -0.16
C ALA A 225 8.89 24.51 -0.46
N GLY A 226 7.63 24.14 -0.69
CA GLY A 226 7.26 22.78 -1.09
C GLY A 226 7.85 22.41 -2.45
N GLY A 227 8.71 21.40 -2.47
CA GLY A 227 9.27 20.80 -3.68
C GLY A 227 8.51 19.54 -4.11
N ASN A 228 9.25 18.60 -4.68
CA ASN A 228 8.77 17.30 -5.15
C ASN A 228 7.57 17.44 -6.12
N TRP A 229 6.45 16.80 -5.81
CA TRP A 229 5.22 16.80 -6.59
C TRP A 229 4.30 17.99 -6.29
N VAL A 230 4.62 18.83 -5.29
CA VAL A 230 3.79 19.97 -4.90
C VAL A 230 3.64 21.00 -6.04
N PRO A 231 4.71 21.39 -6.76
CA PRO A 231 4.59 22.26 -7.93
C PRO A 231 3.64 21.71 -9.00
N GLU A 232 3.68 20.39 -9.27
CA GLU A 232 2.79 19.76 -10.26
C GLU A 232 1.32 19.90 -9.84
N LEU A 233 1.00 19.72 -8.56
CA LEU A 233 -0.37 19.88 -8.07
C LEU A 233 -0.87 21.33 -8.15
N ILE A 234 -0.03 22.31 -7.82
CA ILE A 234 -0.35 23.73 -7.94
C ILE A 234 -0.70 24.04 -9.40
N GLU A 235 0.11 23.57 -10.33
CA GLU A 235 -0.09 23.79 -11.75
C GLU A 235 -1.36 23.10 -12.27
N MET A 236 -1.61 21.85 -11.86
CA MET A 236 -2.84 21.11 -12.21
C MET A 236 -4.10 21.78 -11.68
N ALA A 237 -4.02 22.46 -10.53
CA ALA A 237 -5.11 23.24 -9.96
C ALA A 237 -5.30 24.62 -10.63
N GLY A 238 -4.49 24.96 -11.65
CA GLY A 238 -4.57 26.21 -12.39
C GLY A 238 -3.73 27.36 -11.81
N GLY A 239 -2.98 27.12 -10.73
CA GLY A 239 -2.09 28.11 -10.12
C GLY A 239 -0.74 28.22 -10.83
N GLU A 240 -0.04 29.34 -10.63
CA GLU A 240 1.36 29.55 -10.98
C GLU A 240 2.20 29.34 -9.72
N ASN A 241 3.05 28.31 -9.72
CA ASN A 241 3.93 28.03 -8.59
C ASN A 241 5.04 29.08 -8.48
N LEU A 242 5.24 29.64 -7.29
CA LEU A 242 6.22 30.70 -7.05
C LEU A 242 7.62 30.19 -6.68
N PHE A 243 7.70 29.04 -6.02
CA PHE A 243 8.94 28.52 -5.43
C PHE A 243 9.02 27.00 -5.59
N GLY A 244 10.21 26.43 -5.72
CA GLY A 244 10.33 25.00 -6.02
C GLY A 244 10.20 24.70 -7.53
N ALA A 245 10.60 23.49 -7.90
CA ALA A 245 10.41 22.94 -9.24
C ALA A 245 9.99 21.46 -9.13
N PRO A 246 9.18 20.94 -10.07
CA PRO A 246 8.81 19.53 -10.09
C PRO A 246 10.03 18.63 -9.95
N GLY A 247 9.96 17.63 -9.07
CA GLY A 247 11.05 16.66 -8.86
C GLY A 247 12.25 17.18 -8.05
N MET A 248 12.31 18.47 -7.73
CA MET A 248 13.37 19.04 -6.90
C MET A 248 12.97 19.04 -5.43
N HIS A 249 13.90 18.68 -4.54
CA HIS A 249 13.64 18.76 -3.10
C HIS A 249 13.25 20.16 -2.67
N SER A 250 12.44 20.19 -1.61
CA SER A 250 12.11 21.38 -0.86
C SER A 250 13.37 22.07 -0.35
N HIS A 251 13.38 23.40 -0.41
CA HIS A 251 14.52 24.23 -0.09
C HIS A 251 14.08 25.56 0.49
N GLY A 252 14.96 26.17 1.28
CA GLY A 252 14.83 27.55 1.77
C GLY A 252 15.75 28.52 1.07
#